data_AF-A0A938RS00-F1
#
_entry.id   AF-A0A938RS00-F1
#
_cell.length_a   1.000
_cell.length_b   1.000
_cell.length_c   1.000
_cell.angle_alpha   90.00
_cell.angle_beta   90.00
_cell.angle_gamma   90.00
#
_symmetry.space_group_name_H-M   'P 1'
#
loop_
_entity.id
_entity.type
_entity.pdbx_description
1 polymer ?
#
loop_
_entity_poly.entity_id
_entity_poly.type
_entity_poly.pdbx_seq_one_letter_code
_entity_poly.pdbx_strand_id
1 'polypeptide(L)'
;MTSHTKERIGPAKSRWTPALSLDTEIRFHLTPKVHQFVAGLLDGQSSGGLSVLADELHAGGHRFLLTRSLDKAREYLRERYSDARFARFGLVASSKDKWLPHFGVDNTFQTTKKLKVGPWYNAPPTDSQSCCQLETVATEFSSQGLELDCALLAWGSDLLWAGDDWSIEFAGKNKPPLKDPLTVRRNVYRVLLTRGRDGTVVFVPNDPRMDATYGRLLACGLRGL
;
A
#
# COMPACT_ATOMS: atom_id res chain seq x y z
N MET A 1 -55.59 2.11 -43.70
CA MET A 1 -55.55 1.32 -42.45
C MET A 1 -54.21 0.62 -42.37
N THR A 2 -53.43 1.02 -41.37
CA THR A 2 -52.04 0.68 -41.08
C THR A 2 -51.90 -0.74 -40.54
N SER A 3 -50.96 -1.51 -41.09
CA SER A 3 -50.47 -2.75 -40.47
C SER A 3 -48.96 -2.61 -40.29
N HIS A 4 -48.54 -2.27 -39.06
CA HIS A 4 -47.14 -2.34 -38.63
C HIS A 4 -46.93 -3.68 -37.94
N THR A 5 -46.21 -4.58 -38.61
CA THR A 5 -45.77 -5.86 -38.03
C THR A 5 -44.66 -5.57 -37.02
N LYS A 6 -44.98 -5.65 -35.72
CA LYS A 6 -43.97 -5.65 -34.65
C LYS A 6 -43.25 -7.00 -34.65
N GLU A 7 -42.01 -7.04 -35.12
CA GLU A 7 -41.10 -8.16 -34.89
C GLU A 7 -40.76 -8.25 -33.39
N ARG A 8 -41.08 -9.38 -32.77
CA ARG A 8 -40.66 -9.70 -31.40
C ARG A 8 -39.22 -10.21 -31.43
N ILE A 9 -38.28 -9.42 -30.93
CA ILE A 9 -36.93 -9.88 -30.63
C ILE A 9 -37.04 -10.92 -29.50
N GLY A 10 -36.74 -12.19 -29.79
CA GLY A 10 -36.71 -13.26 -28.78
C GLY A 10 -35.61 -13.01 -27.74
N PRO A 11 -35.70 -13.63 -26.54
CA PRO A 11 -34.71 -13.43 -25.49
C PRO A 11 -33.31 -13.79 -26.00
N ALA A 12 -32.38 -12.84 -25.90
CA ALA A 12 -30.98 -13.08 -26.23
C ALA A 12 -30.47 -14.26 -25.39
N LYS A 13 -29.83 -15.25 -26.04
CA LYS A 13 -29.20 -16.37 -25.33
C LYS A 13 -28.06 -15.82 -24.46
N SER A 14 -28.31 -15.66 -23.17
CA SER A 14 -27.27 -15.39 -22.19
C SER A 14 -26.47 -16.67 -21.97
N ARG A 15 -25.17 -16.61 -22.26
CA ARG A 15 -24.23 -17.71 -22.00
C ARG A 15 -23.39 -17.32 -20.80
N TRP A 16 -23.74 -17.88 -19.65
CA TRP A 16 -22.97 -17.68 -18.43
C TRP A 16 -21.63 -18.41 -18.55
N THR A 17 -20.55 -17.66 -18.53
CA THR A 17 -19.18 -18.19 -18.51
C THR A 17 -18.59 -17.84 -17.15
N PRO A 18 -18.19 -18.81 -16.32
CA PRO A 18 -17.59 -18.53 -15.00
C PRO A 18 -16.37 -17.60 -15.10
N ALA A 19 -15.60 -17.70 -16.19
CA ALA A 19 -14.46 -16.82 -16.48
C ALA A 19 -14.82 -15.37 -16.86
N LEU A 20 -16.11 -15.04 -16.98
CA LEU A 20 -16.64 -13.69 -17.26
C LEU A 20 -17.54 -13.18 -16.11
N SER A 21 -17.48 -13.82 -14.94
CA SER A 21 -18.16 -13.35 -13.73
C SER A 21 -17.31 -12.26 -13.07
N LEU A 22 -17.93 -11.12 -12.75
CA LEU A 22 -17.25 -9.90 -12.33
C LEU A 22 -16.47 -10.08 -10.99
N ASP A 23 -15.15 -10.26 -11.10
CA ASP A 23 -14.04 -9.92 -10.18
C ASP A 23 -14.17 -10.14 -8.65
N THR A 24 -15.06 -11.04 -8.20
CA THR A 24 -15.27 -11.27 -6.76
C THR A 24 -14.41 -12.40 -6.17
N GLU A 25 -13.78 -13.25 -7.00
CA GLU A 25 -13.11 -14.47 -6.51
C GLU A 25 -11.60 -14.37 -6.30
N ILE A 26 -10.87 -13.44 -6.92
CA ILE A 26 -9.39 -13.45 -6.80
C ILE A 26 -8.92 -12.78 -5.49
N ARG A 27 -9.55 -11.67 -5.11
CA ARG A 27 -9.16 -10.86 -3.94
C ARG A 27 -9.45 -11.55 -2.61
N PHE A 28 -10.64 -12.15 -2.49
CA PHE A 28 -11.08 -12.78 -1.23
C PHE A 28 -10.09 -13.86 -0.76
N HIS A 29 -9.48 -14.59 -1.70
CA HIS A 29 -8.53 -15.66 -1.39
C HIS A 29 -7.12 -15.14 -1.02
N LEU A 30 -6.72 -13.96 -1.49
CA LEU A 30 -5.40 -13.38 -1.18
C LEU A 30 -5.41 -12.53 0.09
N THR A 31 -6.53 -11.88 0.43
CA THR A 31 -6.61 -11.02 1.62
C THR A 31 -6.12 -11.70 2.91
N PRO A 32 -6.53 -12.94 3.24
CA PRO A 32 -5.99 -13.65 4.41
C PRO A 32 -4.47 -13.84 4.35
N LYS A 33 -3.92 -14.16 3.17
CA LYS A 33 -2.48 -14.35 2.95
C LYS A 33 -1.71 -13.03 3.07
N VAL A 34 -2.27 -11.92 2.59
CA VAL A 34 -1.69 -10.58 2.76
C VAL A 34 -1.59 -10.24 4.24
N HIS A 35 -2.67 -10.46 5.00
CA HIS A 35 -2.66 -10.22 6.45
C HIS A 35 -1.68 -11.14 7.18
N GLN A 36 -1.61 -12.42 6.80
CA GLN A 36 -0.65 -13.38 7.35
C GLN A 36 0.79 -12.95 7.09
N PHE A 37 1.11 -12.56 5.86
CA PHE A 37 2.43 -12.08 5.47
C PHE A 37 2.84 -10.84 6.25
N VAL A 38 1.96 -9.83 6.29
CA VAL A 38 2.21 -8.58 7.00
C VAL A 38 2.35 -8.81 8.50
N ALA A 39 1.52 -9.68 9.10
CA ALA A 39 1.65 -10.04 10.51
C ALA A 39 3.01 -10.70 10.79
N GLY A 40 3.37 -11.74 10.04
CA GLY A 40 4.63 -12.44 10.26
C GLY A 40 5.87 -11.57 10.02
N LEU A 41 5.83 -10.66 9.04
CA LEU A 41 6.87 -9.66 8.81
C LEU A 41 7.06 -8.76 10.04
N LEU A 42 5.96 -8.20 10.56
CA LEU A 42 5.97 -7.26 11.68
C LEU A 42 6.21 -7.92 13.04
N ASP A 43 5.90 -9.21 13.16
CA ASP A 43 6.16 -10.00 14.36
C ASP A 43 7.59 -10.60 14.37
N GLY A 44 8.41 -10.30 13.36
CA GLY A 44 9.81 -10.69 13.32
C GLY A 44 10.04 -12.17 12.98
N GLN A 45 9.09 -12.85 12.34
CA GLN A 45 9.19 -14.28 12.03
C GLN A 45 10.35 -14.61 11.07
N SER A 46 10.76 -15.88 11.00
CA SER A 46 11.80 -16.31 10.07
C SER A 46 11.49 -15.94 8.63
N SER A 47 12.50 -15.43 7.91
CA SER A 47 12.39 -14.97 6.52
C SER A 47 11.99 -16.09 5.55
N GLY A 48 12.42 -17.33 5.80
CA GLY A 48 12.18 -18.45 4.88
C GLY A 48 10.70 -18.72 4.62
N GLY A 49 9.88 -18.78 5.68
CA GLY A 49 8.43 -18.99 5.54
C GLY A 49 7.72 -17.79 4.91
N LEU A 50 8.18 -16.57 5.22
CA LEU A 50 7.62 -15.34 4.65
C LEU A 50 7.92 -15.21 3.15
N SER A 51 9.11 -15.62 2.71
CA SER A 51 9.49 -15.58 1.29
C SER A 51 8.57 -16.45 0.44
N VAL A 52 8.24 -17.67 0.89
CA VAL A 52 7.31 -18.56 0.18
C VAL A 52 5.93 -17.92 0.07
N LEU A 53 5.44 -17.33 1.17
CA LEU A 53 4.15 -16.64 1.17
C LEU A 53 4.15 -15.40 0.25
N ALA A 54 5.27 -14.66 0.19
CA ALA A 54 5.43 -13.54 -0.72
C ALA A 54 5.41 -13.98 -2.19
N ASP A 55 6.00 -15.13 -2.51
CA ASP A 55 5.97 -15.70 -3.87
C ASP A 55 4.56 -16.11 -4.28
N GLU A 56 3.80 -16.74 -3.39
CA GLU A 56 2.39 -17.06 -3.63
C GLU A 56 1.54 -15.81 -3.85
N LEU A 57 1.74 -14.77 -3.03
CA LEU A 57 1.05 -13.49 -3.19
C LEU A 57 1.38 -12.83 -4.53
N HIS A 58 2.66 -12.83 -4.92
CA HIS A 58 3.11 -12.29 -6.19
C HIS A 58 2.48 -13.02 -7.37
N ALA A 59 2.43 -14.36 -7.33
CA ALA A 59 1.78 -15.18 -8.34
C ALA A 59 0.26 -14.93 -8.41
N GLY A 60 -0.38 -14.66 -7.27
CA GLY A 60 -1.78 -14.25 -7.17
C GLY A 60 -2.05 -12.82 -7.63
N GLY A 61 -1.02 -12.02 -7.92
CA GLY A 61 -1.15 -10.65 -8.39
C GLY A 61 -1.11 -9.58 -7.29
N HIS A 62 -0.88 -9.94 -6.02
CA HIS A 62 -0.62 -8.99 -4.95
C HIS A 62 0.90 -8.79 -4.75
N ARG A 63 1.42 -7.62 -5.11
CA ARG A 63 2.88 -7.38 -5.19
C ARG A 63 3.38 -6.54 -4.02
N PHE A 64 4.31 -7.08 -3.24
CA PHE A 64 5.15 -6.27 -2.36
C PHE A 64 6.49 -5.98 -3.06
N LEU A 65 6.68 -4.72 -3.45
CA LEU A 65 7.88 -4.26 -4.16
C LEU A 65 8.70 -3.36 -3.24
N LEU A 66 10.00 -3.25 -3.50
CA LEU A 66 10.94 -2.56 -2.62
C LEU A 66 11.94 -1.74 -3.43
N THR A 67 12.19 -0.51 -2.99
CA THR A 67 13.14 0.40 -3.64
C THR A 67 13.80 1.35 -2.65
N ARG A 68 15.00 1.82 -3.02
CA ARG A 68 15.71 2.93 -2.37
C ARG A 68 15.52 4.27 -3.08
N SER A 69 14.77 4.30 -4.18
CA SER A 69 14.48 5.50 -4.97
C SER A 69 13.00 5.79 -4.96
N LEU A 70 12.62 6.92 -4.37
CA LEU A 70 11.25 7.41 -4.36
C LEU A 70 10.76 7.71 -5.78
N ASP A 71 11.63 8.23 -6.64
CA ASP A 71 11.28 8.55 -8.02
C ASP A 71 10.99 7.31 -8.87
N LYS A 72 11.81 6.25 -8.73
CA LYS A 72 11.50 4.95 -9.36
C LYS A 72 10.15 4.39 -8.90
N ALA A 73 9.82 4.57 -7.61
CA ALA A 73 8.55 4.14 -7.06
C ALA A 73 7.37 4.88 -7.69
N ARG A 74 7.52 6.21 -7.86
CA ARG A 74 6.53 7.08 -8.50
C ARG A 74 6.36 6.74 -9.99
N GLU A 75 7.45 6.56 -10.72
CA GLU A 75 7.43 6.16 -12.13
C GLU A 75 6.74 4.82 -12.31
N TYR A 76 7.12 3.80 -11.53
CA TYR A 76 6.49 2.48 -11.59
C TYR A 76 4.98 2.55 -11.41
N LEU A 77 4.48 3.32 -10.44
CA LEU A 77 3.03 3.46 -10.22
C LEU A 77 2.33 4.19 -11.36
N ARG A 78 2.93 5.26 -11.88
CA ARG A 78 2.37 6.01 -13.02
C ARG A 78 2.32 5.13 -14.28
N GLU A 79 3.35 4.34 -14.52
CA GLU A 79 3.42 3.41 -15.65
C GLU A 79 2.43 2.25 -15.48
N ARG A 80 2.41 1.59 -14.31
CA ARG A 80 1.52 0.46 -14.02
C ARG A 80 0.05 0.80 -14.25
N TYR A 81 -0.35 2.04 -13.97
CA TYR A 81 -1.74 2.49 -14.05
C TYR A 81 -2.00 3.52 -15.16
N SER A 82 -1.12 3.66 -16.14
CA SER A 82 -1.24 4.67 -17.22
C SER A 82 -2.58 4.59 -17.95
N ASP A 83 -3.07 3.37 -18.19
CA ASP A 83 -4.32 3.11 -18.91
C ASP A 83 -5.51 2.85 -17.97
N ALA A 84 -5.29 2.85 -16.65
CA ALA A 84 -6.29 2.54 -15.64
C ALA A 84 -6.89 3.82 -15.04
N ARG A 85 -7.76 4.51 -15.80
CA ARG A 85 -8.37 5.81 -15.43
C ARG A 85 -8.96 5.87 -14.00
N PHE A 86 -9.53 4.77 -13.53
CA PHE A 86 -10.19 4.70 -12.22
C PHE A 86 -9.28 4.22 -11.10
N ALA A 87 -8.06 3.77 -11.41
CA ALA A 87 -7.11 3.35 -10.41
C ALA A 87 -6.73 4.51 -9.50
N ARG A 88 -6.56 4.21 -8.22
CA ARG A 88 -6.09 5.12 -7.19
C ARG A 88 -4.85 4.54 -6.56
N PHE A 89 -3.73 5.21 -6.73
CA PHE A 89 -2.49 4.87 -6.06
C PHE A 89 -1.99 6.10 -5.32
N GLY A 90 -1.37 5.90 -4.17
CA GLY A 90 -1.14 7.00 -3.24
C GLY A 90 0.04 6.78 -2.33
N LEU A 91 0.69 7.89 -1.95
CA LEU A 91 1.80 7.91 -1.02
C LEU A 91 1.28 7.87 0.42
N VAL A 92 1.74 6.90 1.20
CA VAL A 92 1.39 6.72 2.61
C VAL A 92 2.64 6.62 3.48
N ALA A 93 2.57 7.10 4.72
CA ALA A 93 3.67 7.01 5.67
C ALA A 93 3.17 7.09 7.13
N SER A 94 4.02 6.73 8.09
CA SER A 94 3.69 6.97 9.50
C SER A 94 3.66 8.46 9.82
N SER A 95 2.63 8.90 10.55
CA SER A 95 2.52 10.28 11.08
C SER A 95 3.63 10.67 12.07
N LYS A 96 4.31 9.68 12.63
CA LYS A 96 5.22 9.81 13.76
C LYS A 96 6.68 9.75 13.35
N ASP A 97 6.99 9.33 12.13
CA ASP A 97 8.33 9.44 11.58
C ASP A 97 8.76 10.91 11.47
N LYS A 98 10.07 11.16 11.61
CA LYS A 98 10.68 12.50 11.53
C LYS A 98 11.82 12.59 10.52
N TRP A 99 12.21 11.49 9.89
CA TRP A 99 13.33 11.46 8.95
C TRP A 99 12.88 11.64 7.50
N LEU A 100 11.72 11.09 7.14
CA LEU A 100 11.13 11.12 5.81
C LEU A 100 11.11 12.49 5.11
N PRO A 101 10.92 13.64 5.81
CA PRO A 101 11.01 14.95 5.16
C PRO A 101 12.38 15.22 4.52
N HIS A 102 13.48 14.70 5.10
CA HIS A 102 14.82 14.80 4.52
C HIS A 102 15.01 13.94 3.26
N PHE A 103 14.07 13.02 3.00
CA PHE A 103 14.07 12.10 1.87
C PHE A 103 12.92 12.37 0.90
N GLY A 104 12.37 13.60 0.90
CA GLY A 104 11.37 14.03 -0.08
C GLY A 104 9.94 13.57 0.21
N VAL A 105 9.65 13.13 1.44
CA VAL A 105 8.32 12.71 1.90
C VAL A 105 7.90 13.58 3.09
N ASP A 106 7.16 14.65 2.83
CA ASP A 106 6.66 15.54 3.90
C ASP A 106 5.44 14.92 4.62
N ASN A 107 5.72 14.18 5.69
CA ASN A 107 4.73 13.62 6.60
C ASN A 107 4.50 14.50 7.84
N THR A 108 4.93 15.77 7.84
CA THR A 108 4.80 16.64 9.02
C THR A 108 3.34 16.89 9.38
N PHE A 109 3.08 17.17 10.66
CA PHE A 109 1.72 17.43 11.13
C PHE A 109 1.07 18.64 10.44
N GLN A 110 1.86 19.67 10.14
CA GLN A 110 1.41 20.89 9.46
C GLN A 110 0.91 20.62 8.04
N THR A 111 1.52 19.66 7.36
CA THR A 111 1.16 19.25 6.00
C THR A 111 0.01 18.26 6.02
N THR A 112 0.14 17.19 6.80
CA THR A 112 -0.87 16.11 6.86
C THR A 112 -2.22 16.54 7.43
N LYS A 113 -2.26 17.54 8.34
CA LYS A 113 -3.54 18.11 8.82
C LYS A 113 -4.32 18.89 7.76
N LYS A 114 -3.65 19.34 6.69
CA LYS A 114 -4.27 20.07 5.57
C LYS A 114 -4.76 19.14 4.46
N LEU A 115 -4.45 17.85 4.55
CA LEU A 115 -4.87 16.85 3.59
C LEU A 115 -6.39 16.78 3.54
N LYS A 116 -6.97 17.07 2.38
CA LYS A 116 -8.41 16.89 2.15
C LYS A 116 -8.66 15.45 1.70
N VAL A 117 -8.99 14.58 2.65
CA VAL A 117 -9.15 13.13 2.44
C VAL A 117 -10.11 12.82 1.27
N GLY A 118 -11.28 13.48 1.21
CA GLY A 118 -12.25 13.27 0.13
C GLY A 118 -11.66 13.48 -1.27
N PRO A 119 -11.17 14.69 -1.61
CA PRO A 119 -10.44 14.93 -2.84
C PRO A 119 -9.25 13.99 -3.05
N TRP A 120 -8.46 13.70 -2.03
CA TRP A 120 -7.28 12.84 -2.15
C TRP A 120 -7.60 11.44 -2.69
N TYR A 121 -8.65 10.80 -2.20
CA TYR A 121 -9.04 9.47 -2.69
C TYR A 121 -9.85 9.51 -4.00
N ASN A 122 -10.63 10.56 -4.25
CA ASN A 122 -11.64 10.54 -5.31
C ASN A 122 -11.27 11.33 -6.56
N ALA A 123 -10.46 12.39 -6.42
CA ALA A 123 -10.13 13.28 -7.52
C ALA A 123 -9.37 12.55 -8.64
N PRO A 124 -9.59 12.92 -9.92
CA PRO A 124 -8.92 12.29 -11.04
C PRO A 124 -7.40 12.48 -10.95
N PRO A 125 -6.59 11.63 -11.61
CA PRO A 125 -5.14 11.76 -11.58
C PRO A 125 -4.59 13.11 -12.08
N THR A 126 -5.36 13.91 -12.81
CA THR A 126 -4.98 15.26 -13.26
C THR A 126 -5.17 16.35 -12.21
N ASP A 127 -5.89 16.07 -11.12
CA ASP A 127 -6.13 17.03 -10.02
C ASP A 127 -4.93 17.04 -9.07
N SER A 128 -4.45 18.23 -8.71
CA SER A 128 -3.30 18.42 -7.82
C SER A 128 -3.53 17.89 -6.40
N GLN A 129 -4.78 17.67 -5.98
CA GLN A 129 -5.13 17.10 -4.68
C GLN A 129 -5.24 15.57 -4.73
N SER A 130 -5.22 14.94 -5.91
CA SER A 130 -5.38 13.49 -6.05
C SER A 130 -4.20 12.72 -5.46
N CYS A 131 -4.48 11.57 -4.84
CA CYS A 131 -3.46 10.62 -4.39
C CYS A 131 -2.50 10.21 -5.50
N CYS A 132 -2.99 10.12 -6.75
CA CYS A 132 -2.19 9.72 -7.91
C CYS A 132 -1.08 10.73 -8.27
N GLN A 133 -1.12 11.94 -7.70
CA GLN A 133 -0.02 12.90 -7.83
C GLN A 133 1.24 12.44 -7.10
N LEU A 134 1.08 11.64 -6.03
CA LEU A 134 2.18 11.17 -5.17
C LEU A 134 3.02 12.28 -4.52
N GLU A 135 2.41 13.47 -4.35
CA GLU A 135 3.02 14.65 -3.73
C GLU A 135 2.66 14.79 -2.24
N THR A 136 1.42 14.45 -1.88
CA THR A 136 0.94 14.55 -0.49
C THR A 136 0.77 13.18 0.14
N VAL A 137 1.14 13.10 1.41
CA VAL A 137 1.14 11.85 2.20
C VAL A 137 -0.19 11.69 2.93
N ALA A 138 -0.80 10.51 2.82
CA ALA A 138 -1.80 10.06 3.77
C ALA A 138 -1.15 9.28 4.92
N THR A 139 -1.50 9.60 6.16
CA THR A 139 -1.04 8.84 7.33
C THR A 139 -1.99 7.70 7.67
N GLU A 140 -1.62 6.89 8.66
CA GLU A 140 -2.47 5.83 9.22
C GLU A 140 -3.87 6.34 9.63
N PHE A 141 -3.99 7.61 10.04
CA PHE A 141 -5.25 8.20 10.47
C PHE A 141 -6.19 8.54 9.30
N SER A 142 -5.62 9.01 8.18
CA SER A 142 -6.39 9.38 6.98
C SER A 142 -6.61 8.21 6.02
N SER A 143 -6.03 7.04 6.30
CA SER A 143 -6.10 5.86 5.43
C SER A 143 -6.92 4.70 6.02
N GLN A 144 -7.47 4.87 7.21
CA GLN A 144 -8.31 3.86 7.84
C GLN A 144 -9.66 3.75 7.12
N GLY A 145 -10.01 2.54 6.69
CA GLY A 145 -11.29 2.25 6.02
C GLY A 145 -11.37 2.66 4.54
N LEU A 146 -10.28 3.19 3.97
CA LEU A 146 -10.17 3.50 2.54
C LEU A 146 -9.03 2.68 1.93
N GLU A 147 -9.23 2.23 0.68
CA GLU A 147 -8.28 1.39 -0.04
C GLU A 147 -7.77 2.10 -1.31
N LEU A 148 -6.54 1.78 -1.67
CA LEU A 148 -5.90 2.16 -2.93
C LEU A 148 -5.78 0.90 -3.80
N ASP A 149 -5.74 1.06 -5.12
CA ASP A 149 -5.30 0.01 -6.03
C ASP A 149 -3.87 -0.43 -5.66
N CYS A 150 -2.96 0.53 -5.45
CA CYS A 150 -1.64 0.27 -4.89
C CYS A 150 -1.18 1.39 -3.96
N ALA A 151 -0.51 1.02 -2.87
CA ALA A 151 0.08 1.98 -1.94
C ALA A 151 1.58 2.16 -2.21
N LEU A 152 2.05 3.40 -2.26
CA LEU A 152 3.46 3.73 -2.08
C LEU A 152 3.70 3.98 -0.60
N LEU A 153 4.24 3.01 0.12
CA LEU A 153 4.62 3.17 1.51
C LEU A 153 6.03 3.75 1.60
N ALA A 154 6.15 4.96 2.12
CA ALA A 154 7.43 5.47 2.60
C ALA A 154 7.72 4.94 4.01
N TRP A 155 8.62 3.97 4.10
CA TRP A 155 9.03 3.35 5.36
C TRP A 155 9.93 4.29 6.15
N GLY A 156 9.53 4.62 7.38
CA GLY A 156 10.21 5.57 8.25
C GLY A 156 11.20 4.93 9.22
N SER A 157 12.01 5.80 9.84
CA SER A 157 12.95 5.50 10.92
C SER A 157 12.28 5.16 12.26
N ASP A 158 10.99 5.45 12.37
CA ASP A 158 10.16 5.20 13.53
C ASP A 158 9.84 3.71 13.75
N LEU A 159 10.18 2.84 12.80
CA LEU A 159 10.21 1.39 12.94
C LEU A 159 11.36 0.84 12.08
N LEU A 160 12.50 0.49 12.68
CA LEU A 160 13.61 -0.10 11.94
C LEU A 160 13.95 -1.49 12.45
N TRP A 161 14.62 -2.27 11.61
CA TRP A 161 15.19 -3.54 12.03
C TRP A 161 16.55 -3.29 12.70
N ALA A 162 16.71 -3.69 13.95
CA ALA A 162 17.95 -3.53 14.70
C ALA A 162 18.30 -4.82 15.46
N GLY A 163 19.47 -5.38 15.17
CA GLY A 163 19.80 -6.74 15.61
C GLY A 163 18.84 -7.75 14.97
N ASP A 164 18.01 -8.38 15.79
CA ASP A 164 17.07 -9.44 15.39
C ASP A 164 15.59 -9.09 15.66
N ASP A 165 15.26 -7.83 15.96
CA ASP A 165 13.86 -7.40 16.11
C ASP A 165 13.64 -5.95 15.61
N TRP A 166 12.37 -5.58 15.53
CA TRP A 166 11.90 -4.23 15.28
C TRP A 166 12.17 -3.31 16.48
N SER A 167 12.79 -2.18 16.19
CA SER A 167 13.12 -1.12 17.13
C SER A 167 12.34 0.16 16.79
N ILE A 168 12.00 0.90 17.84
CA ILE A 168 11.39 2.23 17.79
C ILE A 168 12.32 3.30 18.37
N GLU A 169 13.63 3.06 18.38
CA GLU A 169 14.61 3.96 19.03
C GLU A 169 14.60 5.38 18.45
N PHE A 170 14.33 5.52 17.14
CA PHE A 170 14.18 6.84 16.50
C PHE A 170 12.72 7.29 16.42
N ALA A 171 11.77 6.51 16.95
CA ALA A 171 10.43 6.99 17.13
C ALA A 171 10.41 8.05 18.24
N GLY A 172 9.88 9.24 17.92
CA GLY A 172 9.68 10.27 18.92
C GLY A 172 8.87 9.76 20.13
N LYS A 173 9.16 10.28 21.33
CA LYS A 173 8.48 9.88 22.56
C LYS A 173 6.99 10.24 22.52
N ASN A 174 6.13 9.30 22.91
CA ASN A 174 4.70 9.57 23.10
C ASN A 174 4.46 10.30 24.42
N LYS A 175 3.52 11.24 24.40
CA LYS A 175 3.04 11.95 25.59
C LYS A 175 1.50 11.89 25.60
N PRO A 176 0.88 11.22 26.58
CA PRO A 176 1.50 10.41 27.64
C PRO A 176 2.25 9.16 27.08
N PRO A 177 3.13 8.54 27.87
CA PRO A 177 3.79 7.29 27.48
C PRO A 177 2.77 6.20 27.17
N LEU A 178 2.99 5.46 26.08
CA LEU A 178 2.16 4.31 25.74
C LEU A 178 2.62 3.09 26.54
N LYS A 179 1.67 2.22 26.90
CA LYS A 179 1.97 0.95 27.59
C LYS A 179 2.81 0.01 26.74
N ASP A 180 2.51 -0.07 25.44
CA ASP A 180 3.23 -0.91 24.47
C ASP A 180 3.47 -0.13 23.17
N PRO A 181 4.51 0.74 23.13
CA PRO A 181 4.75 1.62 21.99
C PRO A 181 5.21 0.87 20.73
N LEU A 182 5.89 -0.28 20.88
CA LEU A 182 6.33 -1.10 19.75
C LEU A 182 5.14 -1.78 19.07
N THR A 183 4.23 -2.39 19.83
CA THR A 183 3.00 -2.97 19.24
C THR A 183 2.15 -1.91 18.56
N VAL A 184 2.01 -0.72 19.17
CA VAL A 184 1.31 0.39 18.51
C VAL A 184 1.99 0.76 17.19
N ARG A 185 3.32 0.77 17.14
CA ARG A 185 4.06 1.03 15.90
C ARG A 185 3.85 -0.06 14.85
N ARG A 186 3.96 -1.33 15.23
CA ARG A 186 3.66 -2.46 14.34
C ARG A 186 2.23 -2.36 13.79
N ASN A 187 1.26 -1.92 14.60
CA ASN A 187 -0.12 -1.69 14.14
C ASN A 187 -0.23 -0.59 13.08
N VAL A 188 0.52 0.51 13.22
CA VAL A 188 0.61 1.55 12.19
C VAL A 188 1.10 0.95 10.87
N TYR A 189 2.23 0.23 10.90
CA TYR A 189 2.77 -0.37 9.68
C TYR A 189 1.87 -1.47 9.11
N ARG A 190 1.12 -2.19 9.94
CA ARG A 190 0.11 -3.16 9.48
C ARG A 190 -1.01 -2.47 8.69
N VAL A 191 -1.48 -1.32 9.15
CA VAL A 191 -2.44 -0.50 8.39
C VAL A 191 -1.81 -0.09 7.07
N LEU A 192 -0.63 0.52 7.09
CA LEU A 192 0.04 1.07 5.91
C LEU A 192 0.35 0.01 4.84
N LEU A 193 0.92 -1.14 5.23
CA LEU A 193 1.27 -2.23 4.32
C LEU A 193 0.05 -2.86 3.62
N THR A 194 -1.12 -2.77 4.24
CA THR A 194 -2.38 -3.37 3.75
C THR A 194 -3.29 -2.35 3.06
N ARG A 195 -2.83 -1.12 2.79
CA ARG A 195 -3.66 -0.09 2.12
C ARG A 195 -3.85 -0.36 0.62
N GLY A 196 -2.87 -1.00 0.00
CA GLY A 196 -2.91 -1.33 -1.42
C GLY A 196 -3.62 -2.66 -1.66
N ARG A 197 -4.46 -2.69 -2.68
CA ARG A 197 -5.32 -3.82 -3.00
C ARG A 197 -4.61 -4.87 -3.86
N ASP A 198 -3.91 -4.43 -4.89
CA ASP A 198 -3.10 -5.30 -5.76
C ASP A 198 -1.59 -5.21 -5.46
N GLY A 199 -1.21 -4.39 -4.48
CA GLY A 199 0.15 -4.40 -3.96
C GLY A 199 0.55 -3.15 -3.18
N THR A 200 1.76 -3.21 -2.64
CA THR A 200 2.40 -2.10 -1.94
C THR A 200 3.83 -1.98 -2.43
N VAL A 201 4.20 -0.80 -2.94
CA VAL A 201 5.59 -0.43 -3.22
C VAL A 201 6.15 0.21 -1.95
N VAL A 202 7.20 -0.38 -1.40
CA VAL A 202 7.88 0.11 -0.20
C VAL A 202 9.13 0.89 -0.62
N PHE A 203 9.12 2.18 -0.35
CA PHE A 203 10.31 3.01 -0.39
C PHE A 203 10.99 2.98 0.98
N VAL A 204 12.27 2.62 1.02
CA VAL A 204 13.11 2.75 2.23
C VAL A 204 14.18 3.81 1.93
N PRO A 205 14.35 4.85 2.77
CA PRO A 205 15.41 5.84 2.60
C PRO A 205 16.79 5.22 2.38
N ASN A 206 17.58 5.79 1.47
CA ASN A 206 18.96 5.37 1.24
C ASN A 206 19.88 5.97 2.33
N ASP A 207 19.79 5.42 3.53
CA ASP A 207 20.58 5.79 4.69
C ASP A 207 21.15 4.50 5.33
N PRO A 208 22.43 4.48 5.76
CA PRO A 208 23.04 3.29 6.36
C PRO A 208 22.26 2.73 7.55
N ARG A 209 21.58 3.57 8.32
CA ARG A 209 20.76 3.15 9.47
C ARG A 209 19.50 2.40 9.06
N MET A 210 19.12 2.47 7.78
CA MET A 210 17.97 1.76 7.21
C MET A 210 18.38 0.50 6.42
N ASP A 211 19.68 0.17 6.36
CA ASP A 211 20.18 -0.98 5.58
C ASP A 211 19.70 -2.32 6.13
N ALA A 212 19.72 -2.47 7.44
CA ALA A 212 19.19 -3.65 8.11
C ALA A 212 17.69 -3.83 7.81
N THR A 213 16.91 -2.74 7.83
CA THR A 213 15.48 -2.74 7.47
C THR A 213 15.26 -3.17 6.03
N TYR A 214 16.01 -2.61 5.09
CA TYR A 214 15.90 -2.98 3.68
C TYR A 214 16.29 -4.43 3.42
N GLY A 215 17.41 -4.88 4.02
CA GLY A 215 17.87 -6.27 3.93
C GLY A 215 16.86 -7.25 4.53
N ARG A 216 16.25 -6.90 5.66
CA ARG A 216 15.17 -7.67 6.28
C ARG A 216 13.96 -7.80 5.37
N LEU A 217 13.51 -6.70 4.76
CA LEU A 217 12.37 -6.70 3.84
C LEU A 217 12.64 -7.57 2.61
N LEU A 218 13.84 -7.47 2.01
CA LEU A 218 14.27 -8.35 0.92
C LEU A 218 14.27 -9.82 1.35
N ALA A 219 14.87 -10.13 2.51
CA ALA A 219 14.95 -11.50 3.00
C ALA A 219 13.56 -12.12 3.20
N CYS A 220 12.57 -11.32 3.63
CA CYS A 220 11.18 -11.75 3.77
C CYS A 220 10.44 -11.92 2.44
N GLY A 221 11.05 -11.61 1.29
CA GLY A 221 10.48 -11.86 -0.04
C GLY A 221 9.93 -10.62 -0.75
N LEU A 222 10.15 -9.41 -0.24
CA LEU A 222 9.87 -8.21 -1.04
C LEU A 222 10.83 -8.16 -2.23
N ARG A 223 10.33 -7.80 -3.40
CA ARG A 223 11.11 -7.81 -4.65
C ARG A 223 11.57 -6.41 -5.03
N GLY A 224 12.81 -6.27 -5.50
CA GLY A 224 13.35 -5.01 -6.00
C GLY A 224 12.55 -4.47 -7.20
N LEU A 225 12.41 -3.14 -7.26
CA LEU A 225 12.03 -2.40 -8.49
C LEU A 225 13.22 -2.18 -9.42
#